data_AF-A0A6B2T6Z8-F1
#
_entry.id   AF-A0A6B2T6Z8-F1
#
_cell.length_a   1.000
_cell.length_b   1.000
_cell.length_c   1.000
_cell.angle_alpha   90.00
_cell.angle_beta   90.00
_cell.angle_gamma   90.00
#
_symmetry.space_group_name_H-M   'P 1'
#
loop_
_entity.id
_entity.type
_entity.pdbx_description
1 polymer ?
#
loop_
_entity_poly.entity_id
_entity_poly.type
_entity_poly.pdbx_seq_one_letter_code
_entity_poly.pdbx_strand_id
1 'polypeptide(L)' 'MLTRFAIAPSGFKESLSASSAAEAIAAGVRRAVPHADTDLIPLVDGGEGTARALAAASGG' A
#
# COMPACT_ATOMS: atom_id res chain seq x y z
N MET A 1 -10.27 21.96 -1.18
CA MET A 1 -8.94 21.55 -0.70
C MET A 1 -8.65 20.17 -1.28
N LEU A 2 -7.46 19.95 -1.83
CA LEU A 2 -7.00 18.62 -2.20
C LEU A 2 -6.50 17.94 -0.93
N THR A 3 -7.15 16.85 -0.53
CA THR A 3 -6.72 16.04 0.63
C THR A 3 -6.00 14.82 0.09
N ARG A 4 -4.68 14.80 0.21
CA ARG A 4 -3.82 13.72 -0.28
C ARG A 4 -3.27 12.90 0.88
N PHE A 5 -3.35 11.58 0.77
CA PHE A 5 -2.89 10.62 1.78
C PHE A 5 -1.77 9.75 1.20
N ALA A 6 -0.62 9.75 1.87
CA ALA A 6 0.42 8.74 1.64
C ALA A 6 0.08 7.49 2.48
N ILE A 7 -0.12 6.36 1.82
CA ILE A 7 -0.50 5.09 2.45
C ILE A 7 0.71 4.16 2.35
N ALA A 8 1.47 4.09 3.43
CA ALA A 8 2.72 3.33 3.49
C ALA A 8 2.71 2.20 4.53
N PRO A 9 1.81 1.20 4.41
CA PRO A 9 1.75 0.10 5.36
C PRO A 9 2.86 -0.93 5.10
N SER A 10 3.22 -1.66 6.15
CA SER A 10 3.86 -2.96 6.02
C SER A 10 2.81 -4.06 5.81
N GLY A 11 3.26 -5.24 5.37
CA GLY A 11 2.42 -6.44 5.37
C GLY A 11 2.05 -6.88 6.79
N PHE A 12 0.96 -7.65 6.89
CA PHE A 12 0.57 -8.35 8.09
C PHE A 12 1.12 -9.77 7.97
N LYS A 13 2.07 -10.14 8.84
CA LYS A 13 2.77 -11.42 8.80
C LYS A 13 1.77 -12.59 8.75
N GLU A 14 1.99 -13.53 7.83
CA GLU A 14 1.10 -14.67 7.55
C GLU A 14 -0.35 -14.31 7.18
N SER A 15 -0.64 -13.07 6.76
CA SER A 15 -2.02 -12.64 6.47
C SER A 15 -2.11 -11.81 5.19
N LEU A 16 -1.79 -10.51 5.25
CA LEU A 16 -1.94 -9.59 4.13
C LEU A 16 -0.58 -9.13 3.62
N SER A 17 -0.41 -9.11 2.31
CA SER A 17 0.72 -8.41 1.70
C SER A 17 0.65 -6.90 1.98
N ALA A 18 1.79 -6.20 1.94
CA ALA A 18 1.83 -4.74 2.08
C ALA A 18 0.93 -4.04 1.04
N SER A 19 0.91 -4.55 -0.21
CA SER A 19 0.05 -4.02 -1.27
C SER A 19 -1.44 -4.20 -0.96
N SER A 20 -1.84 -5.39 -0.51
CA SER A 20 -3.24 -5.67 -0.13
C SER A 20 -3.69 -4.81 1.05
N ALA A 21 -2.80 -4.59 2.03
CA ALA A 21 -3.05 -3.68 3.14
C ALA A 21 -3.22 -2.24 2.64
N ALA A 22 -2.37 -1.78 1.71
CA ALA A 22 -2.43 -0.44 1.15
C ALA A 22 -3.75 -0.19 0.39
N GLU A 23 -4.19 -1.15 -0.41
CA GLU A 23 -5.49 -1.08 -1.12
C GLU A 23 -6.68 -1.02 -0.15
N ALA A 24 -6.67 -1.86 0.90
CA ALA A 24 -7.72 -1.88 1.90
C ALA A 24 -7.82 -0.55 2.66
N ILE A 25 -6.67 0.04 3.04
CA ILE A 25 -6.61 1.35 3.68
C ILE A 25 -7.14 2.42 2.73
N ALA A 26 -6.73 2.43 1.45
CA ALA A 26 -7.20 3.42 0.48
C ALA A 26 -8.70 3.33 0.22
N ALA A 27 -9.27 2.12 0.21
CA ALA A 27 -10.72 1.93 0.16
C ALA A 27 -11.40 2.53 1.40
N GLY A 28 -10.81 2.38 2.59
CA GLY A 28 -11.28 3.03 3.82
C GLY A 28 -11.22 4.56 3.74
N VAL A 29 -10.10 5.10 3.28
CA VAL A 29 -9.91 6.54 3.08
C VAL A 29 -10.98 7.09 2.14
N ARG A 30 -11.22 6.46 0.99
CA ARG A 30 -12.25 6.90 0.04
C ARG A 30 -13.68 6.81 0.58
N ARG A 31 -13.97 5.89 1.52
CA ARG A 31 -15.27 5.86 2.20
C ARG A 31 -15.47 7.07 3.13
N ALA A 32 -14.42 7.51 3.81
CA ALA A 32 -14.48 8.64 4.75
C ALA A 32 -14.30 10.00 4.05
N VAL A 33 -13.47 10.04 3.01
CA VAL A 33 -13.12 11.23 2.22
C VAL A 33 -13.22 10.86 0.73
N PRO A 34 -14.40 10.99 0.10
CA PRO A 34 -14.64 10.52 -1.28
C PRO A 34 -13.73 11.11 -2.35
N HIS A 35 -13.22 12.32 -2.13
CA HIS A 35 -12.35 13.05 -3.07
C HIS A 35 -10.87 13.01 -2.67
N ALA A 36 -10.48 12.06 -1.81
CA ALA A 36 -9.10 11.90 -1.41
C ALA A 36 -8.23 11.38 -2.56
N ASP A 37 -7.10 12.03 -2.77
CA ASP A 37 -6.00 11.44 -3.54
C ASP A 37 -5.22 10.49 -2.63
N THR A 38 -4.89 9.30 -3.14
CA THR A 38 -4.14 8.29 -2.37
C THR A 38 -2.91 7.84 -3.12
N ASP A 39 -1.75 8.00 -2.50
CA ASP A 39 -0.49 7.42 -2.99
C ASP A 39 -0.20 6.13 -2.23
N LEU A 40 -0.20 4.99 -2.92
CA LEU A 40 0.08 3.68 -2.33
C LEU A 40 1.59 3.42 -2.37
N ILE A 41 2.20 3.26 -1.19
CA ILE A 41 3.64 3.08 -1.00
C ILE A 41 3.87 1.85 -0.11
N PRO A 42 3.50 0.63 -0.57
CA PRO A 42 3.65 -0.57 0.24
C PRO A 42 5.12 -0.79 0.63
N LEU A 43 5.37 -0.91 1.93
CA LEU A 43 6.71 -1.08 2.48
C LEU A 43 7.08 -2.56 2.54
N VAL A 44 8.31 -2.87 2.11
CA VAL A 44 8.92 -4.20 2.17
C VAL A 44 10.18 -4.10 3.01
N ASP A 45 10.26 -4.93 4.04
CA ASP A 45 11.26 -4.87 5.11
C ASP A 45 12.43 -5.85 4.92
N GLY A 46 12.54 -6.50 3.75
CA GLY A 46 13.58 -7.48 3.47
C GLY A 46 13.16 -8.94 3.70
N GLY A 47 11.96 -9.18 4.23
CA GLY A 47 11.40 -10.52 4.44
C GLY A 47 10.89 -11.21 3.16
N GLU A 48 10.23 -12.36 3.34
CA GLU A 48 9.63 -13.13 2.25
C GLU A 48 8.57 -12.29 1.51
N GLY A 49 8.85 -11.96 0.25
CA GLY A 49 8.05 -11.01 -0.54
C GLY A 49 8.82 -9.80 -1.06
N THR A 50 10.01 -9.51 -0.49
CA THR A 50 10.89 -8.40 -0.94
C THR A 50 11.31 -8.55 -2.38
N ALA A 51 11.67 -9.76 -2.83
CA ALA A 51 12.01 -10.01 -4.23
C ALA A 51 10.83 -9.73 -5.18
N ARG A 52 9.59 -10.08 -4.78
CA ARG A 52 8.39 -9.79 -5.59
C ARG A 52 8.08 -8.30 -5.64
N ALA A 53 8.24 -7.59 -4.53
CA ALA A 53 7.99 -6.16 -4.47
C ALA A 53 9.05 -5.35 -5.25
N LEU A 54 10.33 -5.76 -5.19
CA LEU A 54 11.38 -5.19 -6.02
C LEU A 54 11.10 -5.43 -7.51
N ALA A 55 10.76 -6.66 -7.90
CA ALA A 55 10.41 -6.97 -9.30
C ALA A 55 9.19 -6.17 -9.79
N ALA A 56 8.17 -5.99 -8.94
CA ALA A 56 7.00 -5.17 -9.27
C ALA A 56 7.36 -3.67 -9.42
N ALA A 57 8.32 -3.17 -8.64
CA ALA A 57 8.80 -1.79 -8.73
C ALA A 57 9.78 -1.56 -9.90
N SER A 58 10.51 -2.59 -10.33
CA SER A 58 11.47 -2.50 -11.45
C SER A 58 10.89 -2.86 -12.82
N GLY A 59 9.68 -3.44 -12.86
CA GLY A 59 9.06 -3.92 -14.11
C GLY A 59 9.52 -5.30 -14.56
N GLY A 60 10.13 -6.08 -13.67
CA GLY A 60 10.77 -7.37 -13.95
C GLY A 60 12.15 -7.44 -13.32
#